data_AF-A0A7C3UJF3-F1
#
_entry.id   AF-A0A7C3UJF3-F1
#
_cell.length_a   1.000
_cell.length_b   1.000
_cell.length_c   1.000
_cell.angle_alpha   90.00
_cell.angle_beta   90.00
_cell.angle_gamma   90.00
#
_symmetry.space_group_name_H-M   'P 1'
#
loop_
_entity.id
_entity.type
_entity.pdbx_description
1 polymer ?
#
loop_
_entity_poly.entity_id
_entity_poly.type
_entity_poly.pdbx_seq_one_letter_code
_entity_poly.pdbx_strand_id
1 'polypeptide(L)' 'MDIIRKIIDDPNPCENLIIINAWNEWNEQAVLEPNHIDNFAYLEVVKRVYEYFA' A
#
# COMPACT_ATOMS: atom_id res chain seq x y z
N MET A 1 9.62 0.68 -12.73
CA MET A 1 10.79 0.77 -11.84
C MET A 1 11.26 2.22 -11.69
N ASP A 2 11.37 2.99 -12.78
CA ASP A 2 11.96 4.33 -12.72
C ASP A 2 11.12 5.37 -11.97
N ILE A 3 9.78 5.30 -12.07
CA ILE A 3 8.90 6.25 -11.36
C ILE A 3 8.94 6.04 -9.85
N ILE A 4 8.94 4.78 -9.40
CA ILE A 4 8.99 4.42 -7.97
C ILE A 4 10.30 4.90 -7.36
N ARG A 5 11.44 4.65 -8.04
CA ARG A 5 12.74 5.16 -7.59
C ARG A 5 12.76 6.68 -7.52
N LYS A 6 12.26 7.36 -8.56
CA LYS A 6 12.17 8.83 -8.56
C LYS A 6 11.40 9.36 -7.35
N ILE A 7 10.27 8.75 -6.99
CA ILE A 7 9.46 9.16 -5.84
C ILE A 7 10.19 8.90 -4.51
N ILE A 8 10.93 7.79 -4.41
CA ILE A 8 11.70 7.46 -3.21
C ILE A 8 12.89 8.40 -3.04
N ASP A 9 13.60 8.68 -4.13
CA ASP A 9 14.86 9.44 -4.13
C ASP A 9 14.61 10.96 -4.08
N ASP A 10 13.49 11.45 -4.61
CA ASP A 10 13.06 12.85 -4.63
C ASP A 10 11.58 12.96 -4.21
N PRO A 11 11.26 12.77 -2.92
CA PRO A 11 9.88 12.80 -2.44
C PRO A 11 9.32 14.21 -2.53
N ASN A 12 8.33 14.40 -3.41
CA ASN A 12 7.60 15.66 -3.55
C ASN A 12 6.40 15.68 -2.59
N PRO A 13 6.37 16.54 -1.55
CA PRO A 13 5.26 16.63 -0.61
C PRO A 13 3.94 17.10 -1.24
N CYS A 14 3.99 17.69 -2.42
CA CYS A 14 2.81 18.10 -3.18
C CYS A 14 2.18 16.93 -3.98
N GLU A 15 2.86 15.78 -4.09
CA GLU A 15 2.29 14.58 -4.69
C GLU A 15 1.57 13.78 -3.60
N ASN A 16 0.25 13.66 -3.71
CA ASN A 16 -0.59 12.84 -2.82
C ASN A 16 -0.47 11.36 -3.17
N LEU A 17 0.73 10.80 -3.07
CA LEU A 17 1.02 9.41 -3.41
C LEU A 17 1.48 8.62 -2.18
N ILE A 18 0.90 7.44 -2.00
CA ILE A 18 1.27 6.50 -0.94
C ILE A 18 1.70 5.19 -1.60
N ILE A 19 2.84 4.65 -1.17
CA ILE A 19 3.34 3.33 -1.59
C ILE A 19 3.16 2.37 -0.41
N ILE A 20 2.46 1.26 -0.65
CA ILE A 20 2.24 0.20 0.34
C ILE A 20 3.07 -1.02 -0.06
N ASN A 21 3.97 -1.44 0.82
CA ASN A 21 4.74 -2.69 0.68
C ASN A 21 4.05 -3.78 1.53
N ALA A 22 3.69 -4.96 1.01
CA ALA A 22 3.63 -5.39 -0.39
C ALA A 22 2.23 -5.95 -0.68
N TRP A 23 1.97 -6.30 -1.95
CA TRP A 23 0.80 -7.10 -2.27
C TRP A 23 0.89 -8.47 -1.57
N ASN A 24 1.97 -9.24 -1.76
CA ASN A 24 2.04 -10.62 -1.24
C ASN A 24 3.44 -11.06 -0.76
N GLU A 25 4.13 -10.24 0.03
CA GLU A 25 5.41 -10.66 0.58
C GLU A 25 5.23 -11.51 1.84
N TRP A 26 4.90 -12.78 1.62
CA TRP A 26 4.58 -13.76 2.66
C TRP A 26 5.76 -14.08 3.58
N ASN A 27 6.98 -14.12 3.06
CA ASN A 27 8.15 -14.46 3.86
C ASN A 27 8.52 -13.35 4.84
N GLU A 28 8.26 -12.08 4.48
CA GLU A 28 8.50 -10.93 5.35
C GLU A 28 7.25 -10.50 6.15
N GLN A 29 6.16 -11.27 6.06
CA GLN A 29 4.87 -10.97 6.69
C GLN A 29 4.27 -9.61 6.28
N ALA A 30 4.67 -9.08 5.12
CA ALA A 30 4.17 -7.83 4.55
C ALA A 30 3.12 -8.13 3.46
N VAL A 31 1.99 -8.69 3.90
CA VAL A 31 0.95 -9.23 3.01
C VAL A 31 -0.32 -8.40 3.06
N LEU A 32 -0.66 -7.78 1.93
CA LEU A 32 -1.96 -7.14 1.72
C LEU A 32 -2.97 -8.09 1.04
N GLU A 33 -2.47 -9.14 0.38
CA GLU A 33 -3.25 -10.16 -0.34
C GLU A 33 -4.26 -10.85 0.60
N PRO A 34 -5.54 -10.96 0.18
CA PRO A 34 -6.55 -11.67 0.93
C PRO A 34 -6.19 -13.13 1.19
N ASN A 35 -6.53 -13.61 2.38
CA ASN A 35 -6.24 -14.98 2.79
C ASN A 35 -7.42 -15.61 3.54
N HIS A 36 -7.31 -16.89 3.90
CA HIS A 36 -8.40 -17.62 4.54
C HIS A 36 -8.60 -17.30 6.04
N ILE A 37 -7.66 -16.58 6.66
CA ILE A 37 -7.68 -16.17 8.06
C ILE A 37 -8.28 -14.76 8.17
N ASP A 38 -7.71 -13.80 7.45
CA ASP A 38 -8.03 -12.37 7.51
C ASP A 38 -9.03 -11.92 6.43
N ASN A 39 -9.32 -12.78 5.45
CA ASN A 39 -10.20 -12.48 4.32
C ASN A 39 -9.79 -11.15 3.65
N PHE A 40 -10.69 -10.17 3.56
CA PHE A 40 -10.41 -8.85 2.97
C PHE A 40 -10.05 -7.76 4.00
N ALA A 41 -9.80 -8.10 5.26
CA ALA A 41 -9.71 -7.12 6.35
C ALA A 41 -8.71 -5.97 6.06
N TYR A 42 -7.55 -6.28 5.49
CA TYR A 42 -6.55 -5.24 5.18
C TYR A 42 -6.97 -4.34 4.02
N LEU A 43 -7.60 -4.88 2.97
CA LEU A 43 -8.12 -4.10 1.85
C LEU A 43 -9.29 -3.20 2.25
N GLU A 44 -10.17 -3.67 3.15
CA GLU A 44 -11.25 -2.84 3.70
C GLU A 44 -10.71 -1.65 4.50
N VAL A 45 -9.60 -1.84 5.23
CA VAL A 45 -8.93 -0.73 5.92
C VAL A 45 -8.33 0.26 4.93
N VAL A 46 -7.64 -0.22 3.89
CA VAL A 46 -7.08 0.66 2.84
C VAL A 46 -8.20 1.47 2.18
N LYS A 47 -9.31 0.83 1.82
CA LYS A 47 -10.48 1.49 1.24
C LYS A 47 -11.02 2.56 2.18
N ARG A 48 -11.24 2.23 3.45
CA ARG A 48 -11.76 3.18 4.45
C ARG A 48 -10.85 4.39 4.63
N VAL A 49 -9.53 4.17 4.66
CA VAL A 49 -8.55 5.27 4.76
C VAL A 49 -8.58 6.13 3.50
N TYR A 50 -8.62 5.51 2.32
CA TYR A 50 -8.71 6.24 1.06
C TYR A 50 -9.99 7.10 1.00
N GLU A 51 -11.15 6.53 1.33
CA GLU A 51 -12.44 7.24 1.38
C GLU A 51 -12.48 8.35 2.43
N TYR A 52 -11.64 8.30 3.47
CA TYR A 52 -11.56 9.38 4.46
C TYR A 52 -10.80 10.61 3.95
N PHE A 53 -9.84 10.42 3.04
CA PHE A 53 -9.00 11.50 2.50
C PHE A 53 -9.38 11.95 1.09
N ALA A 54 -10.18 11.15 0.36
CA ALA A 54 -10.72 11.46 -0.95
C ALA A 54 -11.99 12.32 -0.86
#